data_AF-A0A6J0ILN0-F1
#
_entry.id   AF-A0A6J0ILN0-F1
#
_cell.length_a   1.000
_cell.length_b   1.000
_cell.length_c   1.000
_cell.angle_alpha   90.00
_cell.angle_beta   90.00
_cell.angle_gamma   90.00
#
_symmetry.space_group_name_H-M   'P 1'
#
loop_
_entity.id
_entity.type
_entity.pdbx_description
1 polymer ?
#
loop_
_entity_poly.entity_id
_entity_poly.type
_entity_poly.pdbx_seq_one_letter_code
_entity_poly.pdbx_strand_id
1 'polypeptide(L)'
;MGSGRCRSLLPALLLLLVLLLVLPSAWGDCGPLPNISHAEPTEDVKDKQSFSEGSTVRFVCVTGYTKRPFLSDAVQCLTNSQWSHLPEFCG
;
A
#
# COMPACT_ATOMS: atom_id res chain seq x y z
N MET A 1 -46.55 25.26 -25.10
CA MET A 1 -45.29 24.48 -25.06
C MET A 1 -44.47 24.94 -23.87
N GLY A 2 -44.27 24.09 -22.87
CA GLY A 2 -43.51 24.43 -21.68
C GLY A 2 -42.03 24.65 -22.03
N SER A 3 -41.49 25.80 -21.63
CA SER A 3 -40.05 26.05 -21.66
C SER A 3 -39.38 25.16 -20.63
N GLY A 4 -38.91 24.00 -21.08
CA GLY A 4 -38.03 23.13 -20.32
C GLY A 4 -36.74 23.89 -20.05
N ARG A 5 -36.63 24.47 -18.85
CA ARG A 5 -35.36 24.98 -18.33
C ARG A 5 -34.35 23.85 -18.48
N CYS A 6 -33.39 23.99 -19.39
CA CYS A 6 -32.16 23.20 -19.35
C CYS A 6 -31.46 23.61 -18.05
N ARG A 7 -31.86 22.97 -16.95
CA ARG A 7 -31.33 23.23 -15.62
C ARG A 7 -29.86 22.87 -15.71
N SER A 8 -29.02 23.89 -15.88
CA SER A 8 -27.59 23.73 -16.08
C SER A 8 -27.05 22.83 -14.97
N LEU A 9 -26.63 21.62 -15.35
CA LEU A 9 -26.05 20.63 -14.43
C LEU A 9 -24.59 20.96 -14.11
N LEU A 10 -24.01 21.95 -14.81
CA LEU A 10 -22.64 22.45 -14.64
C LEU A 10 -22.27 22.79 -13.19
N PRO A 11 -23.04 23.59 -12.43
CA PRO A 11 -22.74 23.87 -11.02
C PRO A 11 -22.80 22.62 -10.14
N ALA A 12 -23.73 21.70 -10.40
CA ALA A 12 -23.82 20.44 -9.67
C ALA A 12 -22.63 19.51 -9.98
N LEU A 13 -22.21 19.45 -11.24
CA LEU A 13 -21.04 18.69 -11.70
C LEU A 13 -19.73 19.27 -11.13
N LEU A 14 -19.59 20.59 -11.10
CA LEU A 14 -18.46 21.29 -10.46
C LEU A 14 -18.41 21.01 -8.95
N LEU A 15 -19.55 21.08 -8.26
CA LEU A 15 -19.65 20.71 -6.84
C LEU A 15 -19.25 19.26 -6.60
N LEU A 16 -19.66 18.33 -7.48
CA LEU A 16 -19.28 16.92 -7.40
C LEU A 16 -17.78 16.70 -7.61
N LEU A 17 -17.19 17.38 -8.60
CA LEU A 17 -15.74 17.32 -8.88
C LEU A 17 -14.92 17.91 -7.74
N VAL A 18 -15.33 19.04 -7.17
CA VAL A 18 -14.69 19.64 -5.99
C VAL A 18 -14.78 18.69 -4.79
N LEU A 19 -15.94 18.05 -4.57
CA LEU A 19 -16.08 17.06 -3.51
C LEU A 19 -15.14 15.87 -3.71
N LEU A 20 -14.96 15.39 -4.95
CA LEU A 20 -14.03 14.30 -5.28
C LEU A 20 -12.56 14.66 -5.03
N LEU A 21 -12.15 15.91 -5.28
CA LEU A 21 -10.80 16.38 -4.99
C LEU A 21 -10.53 16.57 -3.48
N VAL A 22 -11.58 16.83 -2.70
CA VAL A 22 -11.49 17.09 -1.26
C VAL A 22 -11.66 15.82 -0.42
N LEU A 23 -12.17 14.74 -1.00
CA LEU A 23 -12.18 13.43 -0.34
C LEU A 23 -10.73 13.04 -0.03
N PRO A 24 -10.41 12.72 1.25
CA PRO A 24 -9.15 12.08 1.57
C PRO A 24 -9.00 10.90 0.63
N SER A 25 -7.87 10.84 -0.05
CA SER A 25 -7.50 9.63 -0.78
C SER A 25 -7.60 8.50 0.25
N ALA A 26 -8.56 7.60 0.08
CA ALA A 26 -8.61 6.39 0.88
C ALA A 26 -7.45 5.53 0.39
N TRP A 27 -6.23 5.90 0.80
CA TRP A 27 -5.08 5.05 0.63
C TRP A 27 -5.38 3.79 1.42
N GLY A 28 -5.59 2.70 0.69
CA GLY A 28 -5.95 1.42 1.27
C GLY A 28 -4.79 0.83 2.06
N ASP A 29 -5.08 -0.25 2.78
CA ASP A 29 -4.07 -1.12 3.35
C ASP A 29 -3.09 -1.60 2.27
N CYS A 30 -1.85 -1.93 2.64
CA CYS A 30 -0.93 -2.61 1.75
C CYS A 30 -1.44 -4.02 1.45
N GLY A 31 -1.21 -4.45 0.22
CA GLY A 31 -1.54 -5.80 -0.22
C GLY A 31 -0.59 -6.88 0.32
N PRO A 32 -0.55 -8.06 -0.33
CA PRO A 32 0.32 -9.16 0.04
C PRO A 32 1.80 -8.75 0.15
N LEU A 33 2.56 -9.49 0.95
CA LEU A 33 3.98 -9.25 1.15
C LEU A 33 4.77 -9.41 -0.16
N PRO A 34 5.77 -8.55 -0.42
CA PRO A 34 6.66 -8.73 -1.55
C PRO A 34 7.50 -10.00 -1.35
N ASN A 35 7.80 -10.68 -2.45
CA ASN A 35 8.74 -11.80 -2.45
C ASN A 35 10.17 -11.26 -2.36
N ILE A 36 10.93 -11.69 -1.35
CA ILE A 36 12.32 -11.27 -1.13
C ILE A 36 13.23 -12.48 -1.39
N SER A 37 14.33 -12.28 -2.12
CA SER A 37 15.19 -13.40 -2.48
C SER A 37 15.86 -13.98 -1.22
N HIS A 38 15.82 -15.30 -1.10
CA HIS A 38 16.45 -16.03 0.01
C HIS A 38 15.95 -15.62 1.40
N ALA A 39 14.76 -15.02 1.52
CA ALA A 39 14.19 -14.61 2.78
C ALA A 39 12.69 -14.89 2.85
N GLU A 40 12.21 -15.28 4.03
CA GLU A 40 10.80 -15.55 4.29
C GLU A 40 10.31 -14.72 5.49
N PRO A 41 9.06 -14.23 5.48
CA PRO A 41 8.46 -13.60 6.63
C PRO A 41 8.06 -14.66 7.68
N THR A 42 7.66 -14.23 8.89
CA THR A 42 7.18 -15.18 9.90
C THR A 42 5.85 -15.83 9.48
N GLU A 43 5.64 -17.08 9.89
CA GLU A 43 4.49 -17.91 9.45
C GLU A 43 3.12 -17.25 9.76
N ASP A 44 3.03 -16.43 10.80
CA ASP A 44 1.81 -15.73 11.22
C ASP A 44 1.37 -14.59 10.28
N VAL A 45 2.29 -14.09 9.43
CA VAL A 45 2.01 -13.03 8.47
C VAL A 45 2.17 -13.46 7.02
N LYS A 46 2.75 -14.64 6.75
CA LYS A 46 3.04 -15.12 5.40
C LYS A 46 1.81 -15.17 4.49
N ASP A 47 0.68 -15.63 5.03
CA ASP A 47 -0.57 -15.80 4.25
C ASP A 47 -1.50 -14.57 4.29
N LYS A 48 -1.12 -13.51 5.01
CA LYS A 48 -1.94 -12.28 5.09
C LYS A 48 -1.99 -11.57 3.74
N GLN A 49 -3.20 -11.16 3.37
CA GLN A 49 -3.48 -10.45 2.12
C GLN A 49 -3.57 -8.93 2.29
N SER A 50 -3.65 -8.44 3.54
CA SER A 50 -3.81 -7.02 3.85
C SER A 50 -3.04 -6.64 5.11
N PHE A 51 -2.41 -5.46 5.07
CA PHE A 51 -1.62 -4.89 6.16
C PHE A 51 -1.91 -3.40 6.30
N SER A 52 -2.32 -2.98 7.48
CA SER A 52 -2.63 -1.57 7.73
C SER A 52 -1.41 -0.68 7.60
N GLU A 53 -1.65 0.58 7.24
CA GLU A 53 -0.62 1.63 7.21
C GLU A 53 0.24 1.62 8.50
N GLY A 54 1.55 1.73 8.34
CA GLY A 54 2.52 1.68 9.44
C GLY A 54 2.91 0.27 9.89
N SER A 55 2.22 -0.78 9.41
CA SER A 55 2.61 -2.17 9.70
C SER A 55 4.04 -2.44 9.25
N THR A 56 4.83 -3.08 10.11
CA THR A 56 6.22 -3.44 9.81
C THR A 56 6.36 -4.96 9.84
N VAL A 57 6.91 -5.54 8.78
CA VAL A 57 7.10 -6.99 8.64
C VAL A 57 8.57 -7.29 8.45
N ARG A 58 9.11 -8.16 9.32
CA ARG A 58 10.48 -8.67 9.24
C ARG A 58 10.54 -9.95 8.43
N PHE A 59 11.64 -10.10 7.71
CA PHE A 59 12.00 -11.27 6.96
C PHE A 59 13.24 -11.92 7.57
N VAL A 60 13.32 -13.24 7.49
CA VAL A 60 14.44 -14.04 7.98
C VAL A 60 15.05 -14.77 6.80
N CYS A 61 16.38 -14.84 6.75
CA CYS A 61 17.05 -15.59 5.69
C CYS A 61 16.72 -17.08 5.79
N VAL A 62 16.45 -17.69 4.64
CA VAL A 62 16.23 -19.14 4.55
C VAL A 62 17.52 -19.90 4.83
N THR A 63 17.38 -21.20 5.11
CA THR A 63 18.50 -22.11 5.37
C THR A 63 19.57 -22.01 4.28
N GLY A 64 20.82 -21.75 4.67
CA GLY A 64 21.96 -21.61 3.77
C GLY A 64 22.36 -20.17 3.44
N TYR A 65 21.57 -19.18 3.86
CA TYR A 65 21.86 -17.76 3.69
C TYR A 65 21.99 -17.05 5.03
N THR A 66 22.81 -16.00 5.08
CA THR A 66 22.98 -15.20 6.29
C THR A 66 22.60 -13.75 6.03
N LYS A 67 22.04 -13.10 7.06
CA LYS A 67 21.77 -11.66 6.99
C LYS A 67 23.10 -10.91 6.86
N ARG A 68 23.22 -10.13 5.79
CA ARG A 68 24.32 -9.20 5.57
C ARG A 68 24.30 -8.11 6.65
N PRO A 69 25.43 -7.83 7.31
CA PRO A 69 25.52 -6.78 8.32
C PRO A 69 25.04 -5.43 7.78
N PHE A 70 24.44 -4.62 8.65
CA PHE A 70 23.99 -3.24 8.36
C PHE A 70 22.86 -3.10 7.33
N LEU A 71 22.37 -4.17 6.72
CA LEU A 71 21.19 -4.13 5.86
C LEU A 71 19.89 -4.32 6.66
N SER A 72 18.85 -3.61 6.26
CA SER A 72 17.50 -3.78 6.78
C SER A 72 16.94 -5.14 6.35
N ASP A 73 16.18 -5.77 7.24
CA ASP A 73 15.48 -7.03 7.02
C ASP A 73 13.95 -6.86 7.13
N ALA A 74 13.45 -5.64 7.02
CA ALA A 74 12.03 -5.32 7.24
C ALA A 74 11.47 -4.37 6.19
N VAL A 75 10.21 -4.59 5.81
CA VAL A 75 9.38 -3.65 5.04
C VAL A 75 8.36 -2.98 5.95
N GLN A 76 7.98 -1.76 5.60
CA GLN A 76 6.89 -1.02 6.24
C GLN A 76 5.81 -0.68 5.21
N CYS A 77 4.55 -0.83 5.60
CA CYS A 77 3.43 -0.35 4.81
C CYS A 77 3.36 1.18 4.90
N LEU A 78 3.64 1.85 3.79
CA LEU A 78 3.63 3.30 3.70
C LEU A 78 2.21 3.83 3.52
N THR A 79 2.03 5.12 3.77
CA THR A 79 0.72 5.77 3.65
C THR A 79 0.14 5.67 2.25
N ASN A 80 0.96 5.52 1.22
CA ASN A 80 0.51 5.41 -0.17
C ASN A 80 0.25 3.95 -0.60
N SER A 81 -0.19 3.10 0.33
CA SER A 81 -0.53 1.68 0.12
C SER A 81 0.59 0.84 -0.52
N GLN A 82 1.84 1.26 -0.31
CA GLN A 82 3.02 0.65 -0.90
C GLN A 82 3.98 0.18 0.20
N TRP A 83 4.65 -0.94 -0.06
CA TRP A 83 5.73 -1.41 0.79
C TRP A 83 6.98 -0.55 0.62
N SER A 84 7.66 -0.25 1.71
CA SER A 84 8.97 0.40 1.67
C SER A 84 10.00 -0.47 0.94
N HIS A 85 11.00 0.17 0.33
CA HIS A 85 12.09 -0.55 -0.32
C HIS A 85 12.89 -1.38 0.69
N LEU A 86 13.14 -2.65 0.36
CA LEU A 86 13.97 -3.57 1.12
C LEU A 86 15.12 -4.05 0.22
N PRO A 87 16.38 -3.73 0.54
CA PRO A 87 17.51 -4.26 -0.22
C PRO A 87 17.60 -5.78 -0.07
N GLU A 88 18.19 -6.44 -1.05
CA GLU A 88 18.64 -7.82 -0.93
C GLU A 88 19.57 -7.93 0.29
N PHE A 89 19.15 -8.62 1.35
CA PHE A 89 19.90 -8.65 2.61
C PHE A 89 20.42 -10.03 2.97
N CYS A 90 20.00 -11.08 2.27
CA CYS A 90 20.47 -12.44 2.46
C CYS A 90 21.53 -12.78 1.39
N GLY A 91 22.65 -13.35 1.82
CA GLY A 91 23.78 -13.72 0.95
C GLY A 91 24.81 -14.58 1.66
#